data_AF-A0A2U2DV56-F1
#
_entry.id   AF-A0A2U2DV56-F1
#
_cell.length_a   1.000
_cell.length_b   1.000
_cell.length_c   1.000
_cell.angle_alpha   90.00
_cell.angle_beta   90.00
_cell.angle_gamma   90.00
#
_symmetry.space_group_name_H-M   'P 1'
#
loop_
_entity.id
_entity.type
_entity.pdbx_description
1 polymer ?
#
loop_
_entity_poly.entity_id
_entity_poly.type
_entity_poly.pdbx_seq_one_letter_code
_entity_poly.pdbx_strand_id
1 'polypeptide(L)'
;MARSARMFEIIQMLRTAQAPLTAEEIARRLEVNKRTVYRDIAALQATRVPVEGAAGIGYVLRNGFDLPPLMFTPEEIEAITVGLSLIARTGDRSLEAAGANAIAKIDAVLPPPRPSVAQTHLFVSPWHAIPAAKVSMRLIRQAIREERKLKLRYRDQADSLTERIVCPLAIVYYIEGVLLAGFCELRNGFRHFRQDRIEACDVLDIDFGDTGAGLRKQWRETHDIFYYERQRGAPGKPEHDKSVMI
;
A
#
# COMPACT_ATOMS: atom_id res chain seq x y z
N MET A 1 4.04 31.14 -17.81
CA MET A 1 4.02 29.66 -17.62
C MET A 1 3.83 28.96 -18.96
N ALA A 2 4.62 27.94 -19.26
CA ALA A 2 4.46 27.12 -20.48
C ALA A 2 3.13 26.35 -20.44
N ARG A 3 2.52 26.09 -21.61
CA ARG A 3 1.20 25.43 -21.71
C ARG A 3 1.20 24.02 -21.11
N SER A 4 2.26 23.24 -21.36
CA SER A 4 2.43 21.89 -20.82
C SER A 4 2.50 21.90 -19.28
N ALA A 5 3.30 22.79 -18.70
CA ALA A 5 3.38 22.98 -17.25
C ALA A 5 2.01 23.36 -16.66
N ARG A 6 1.28 24.27 -17.31
CA ARG A 6 -0.05 24.67 -16.84
C ARG A 6 -1.07 23.53 -16.90
N MET A 7 -1.07 22.74 -17.97
CA MET A 7 -1.95 21.57 -18.10
C MET A 7 -1.65 20.52 -17.02
N PHE A 8 -0.38 20.30 -16.70
CA PHE A 8 0.02 19.44 -15.59
C PHE A 8 -0.52 19.94 -14.24
N GLU A 9 -0.36 21.23 -13.95
CA GLU A 9 -0.89 21.82 -12.71
C GLU A 9 -2.43 21.70 -12.61
N ILE A 10 -3.15 21.87 -13.71
CA ILE A 10 -4.61 21.64 -13.75
C ILE A 10 -4.94 20.20 -13.33
N ILE A 11 -4.22 19.21 -13.84
CA ILE A 11 -4.43 17.80 -13.46
C ILE A 11 -4.15 17.58 -11.97
N GLN A 12 -3.08 18.16 -11.42
CA GLN A 12 -2.73 18.01 -10.00
C GLN A 12 -3.78 18.64 -9.08
N MET A 13 -4.30 19.81 -9.45
CA MET A 13 -5.39 20.45 -8.72
C MET A 13 -6.67 19.61 -8.72
N LEU A 14 -7.07 19.08 -9.88
CA LEU A 14 -8.26 18.23 -9.98
C LEU A 14 -8.12 16.91 -9.24
N ARG A 15 -6.91 16.37 -9.14
CA ARG A 15 -6.60 15.12 -8.43
C ARG A 15 -6.72 15.24 -6.91
N THR A 16 -6.24 16.35 -6.37
CA THR A 16 -6.18 16.57 -4.91
C THR A 16 -7.47 17.20 -4.36
N ALA A 17 -8.33 17.68 -5.25
CA ALA A 17 -9.59 18.29 -4.86
C ALA A 17 -10.57 17.24 -4.30
N GLN A 18 -11.11 17.50 -3.11
CA GLN A 18 -12.16 16.67 -2.51
C GLN A 18 -13.56 17.01 -3.06
N ALA A 19 -13.67 18.07 -3.87
CA ALA A 19 -14.89 18.54 -4.50
C ALA A 19 -14.58 19.08 -5.91
N PRO A 20 -15.57 19.21 -6.81
CA PRO A 20 -15.37 19.78 -8.14
C PRO A 20 -14.74 21.18 -8.10
N LEU A 21 -13.69 21.40 -8.88
CA LEU A 21 -13.06 22.73 -8.99
C LEU A 21 -13.65 23.52 -10.15
N THR A 22 -14.02 24.76 -9.89
CA THR A 22 -14.50 25.67 -10.93
C THR A 22 -13.35 26.22 -11.78
N ALA A 23 -13.67 26.66 -13.01
CA ALA A 23 -12.69 27.35 -13.85
C ALA A 23 -12.15 28.63 -13.19
N GLU A 24 -12.96 29.28 -12.34
CA GLU A 24 -12.58 30.49 -11.58
C GLU A 24 -11.49 30.18 -10.55
N GLU A 25 -11.64 29.08 -9.81
CA GLU A 25 -10.67 28.65 -8.80
C GLU A 25 -9.35 28.22 -9.42
N ILE A 26 -9.43 27.45 -10.52
CA ILE A 26 -8.27 27.00 -11.29
C ILE A 26 -7.54 28.22 -11.88
N ALA A 27 -8.28 29.18 -12.45
CA ALA A 27 -7.74 30.40 -13.03
C ALA A 27 -7.00 31.25 -11.99
N ARG A 28 -7.62 31.43 -10.81
CA ARG A 28 -7.04 32.18 -9.69
C ARG A 28 -5.74 31.56 -9.18
N ARG A 29 -5.69 30.23 -9.01
CA ARG A 29 -4.48 29.54 -8.51
C ARG A 29 -3.33 29.56 -9.51
N LEU A 30 -3.64 29.55 -10.81
CA LEU A 30 -2.64 29.55 -11.88
C LEU A 30 -2.31 30.95 -12.40
N GLU A 31 -2.93 31.99 -11.84
CA GLU A 31 -2.79 33.39 -12.26
C GLU A 31 -3.03 33.58 -13.77
N VAL A 32 -4.05 32.90 -14.30
CA VAL A 32 -4.49 33.00 -15.70
C VAL A 32 -5.97 33.37 -15.79
N ASN A 33 -6.44 33.69 -17.00
CA ASN A 33 -7.86 33.93 -17.22
C ASN A 33 -8.67 32.64 -17.41
N LYS A 34 -9.98 32.71 -17.12
CA LYS A 34 -10.93 31.59 -17.28
C LYS A 34 -10.94 31.00 -18.70
N ARG A 35 -10.80 31.83 -19.73
CA ARG A 35 -10.75 31.39 -21.13
C ARG A 35 -9.57 30.45 -21.41
N THR A 36 -8.43 30.70 -20.77
CA THR A 36 -7.23 29.85 -20.87
C THR A 36 -7.49 28.50 -20.22
N VAL A 37 -8.11 28.48 -19.04
CA VAL A 37 -8.49 27.24 -18.34
C VAL A 37 -9.46 26.41 -19.19
N TYR A 38 -10.51 27.01 -19.74
CA TYR A 38 -11.45 26.29 -20.61
C TYR A 38 -10.75 25.66 -21.82
N ARG A 39 -9.85 26.39 -22.48
CA ARG A 39 -9.10 25.86 -23.62
C ARG A 39 -8.17 24.72 -23.22
N ASP A 40 -7.52 24.81 -22.06
CA ASP A 40 -6.60 23.77 -21.59
C ASP A 40 -7.36 22.53 -21.11
N ILE A 41 -8.53 22.67 -20.47
CA ILE A 41 -9.41 21.54 -20.12
C ILE A 41 -9.93 20.86 -21.38
N ALA A 42 -10.40 21.61 -22.38
CA ALA A 42 -10.82 21.03 -23.65
C ALA A 42 -9.68 20.27 -24.35
N ALA A 43 -8.45 20.78 -24.27
CA ALA A 43 -7.27 20.09 -24.78
C ALA A 43 -6.96 18.80 -24.01
N LEU A 44 -7.07 18.82 -22.67
CA LEU A 44 -6.92 17.64 -21.81
C LEU A 44 -7.94 16.56 -22.16
N GLN A 45 -9.21 16.93 -22.33
CA GLN A 45 -10.28 16.04 -22.75
C GLN A 45 -10.03 15.44 -24.14
N ALA A 46 -9.57 16.26 -25.09
CA ALA A 46 -9.19 15.80 -26.43
C ALA A 46 -8.03 14.79 -26.41
N THR A 47 -7.11 14.89 -25.44
CA THR A 47 -6.02 13.93 -25.22
C THR A 47 -6.42 12.74 -24.34
N ARG A 48 -7.72 12.47 -24.18
CA ARG A 48 -8.28 11.36 -23.37
C ARG A 48 -7.96 11.41 -21.88
N VAL A 49 -7.61 12.58 -21.34
CA VAL A 49 -7.58 12.76 -19.88
C VAL A 49 -9.04 12.82 -19.41
N PRO A 50 -9.46 12.00 -18.44
CA PRO A 50 -10.87 11.85 -18.05
C PRO A 50 -11.30 12.98 -17.11
N VAL A 51 -11.15 14.22 -17.58
CA VAL A 51 -11.71 15.40 -16.92
C VAL A 51 -13.19 15.44 -17.23
N GLU A 52 -14.02 15.20 -16.22
CA GLU A 52 -15.47 15.33 -16.30
C GLU A 52 -15.90 16.70 -15.77
N GLY A 53 -17.04 17.19 -16.26
CA GLY A 53 -17.58 18.49 -15.87
C GLY A 53 -17.70 19.46 -17.04
N ALA A 54 -18.31 20.62 -16.75
CA ALA A 54 -18.59 21.65 -17.74
C ALA A 54 -18.53 23.05 -17.11
N ALA A 55 -18.53 24.06 -17.98
CA ALA A 55 -18.58 25.45 -17.55
C ALA A 55 -19.77 25.69 -16.62
N GLY A 56 -19.51 26.30 -15.46
CA GLY A 56 -20.53 26.59 -14.43
C GLY A 56 -20.83 25.46 -13.45
N ILE A 57 -20.44 24.21 -13.74
CA ILE A 57 -20.64 23.04 -12.86
C ILE A 57 -19.37 22.73 -12.05
N GLY A 58 -18.20 23.02 -12.64
CA GLY A 58 -16.90 22.63 -12.10
C GLY A 58 -16.39 21.35 -12.76
N TYR A 59 -15.16 20.98 -12.43
CA TYR A 59 -14.43 19.88 -13.05
C TYR A 59 -13.91 18.92 -12.00
N VAL A 60 -13.95 17.63 -12.34
CA VAL A 60 -13.38 16.53 -11.55
C VAL A 60 -12.57 15.62 -12.46
N LEU A 61 -11.58 14.95 -11.88
CA LEU A 61 -10.89 13.85 -12.56
C LEU A 61 -11.60 12.55 -12.17
N ARG A 62 -12.10 11.77 -13.15
CA ARG A 62 -12.76 10.49 -12.86
C ARG A 62 -11.79 9.56 -12.11
N ASN A 63 -12.24 8.98 -10.99
CA ASN A 63 -11.48 7.98 -10.25
C ASN A 63 -11.28 6.71 -11.07
N GLY A 64 -10.07 6.13 -11.01
CA GLY A 64 -9.74 4.86 -11.68
C GLY A 64 -8.96 4.98 -13.00
N PHE A 65 -8.47 6.17 -13.35
CA PHE A 65 -7.56 6.35 -14.48
C PHE A 65 -6.11 6.43 -13.97
N ASP A 66 -5.26 5.68 -14.67
CA ASP A 66 -3.86 5.35 -14.42
C ASP A 66 -3.00 6.38 -13.66
N LEU A 67 -1.97 5.84 -12.97
CA LEU A 67 -0.85 6.66 -12.50
C LEU A 67 -0.40 7.58 -13.65
N PRO A 68 -0.36 8.91 -13.45
CA PRO A 68 0.20 9.81 -14.46
C PRO A 68 1.66 9.39 -14.71
N PRO A 69 2.30 9.82 -15.82
CA PRO A 69 3.74 9.66 -15.97
C PRO A 69 4.42 10.25 -14.73
N LEU A 70 4.87 9.38 -13.83
CA LEU A 70 5.64 9.77 -12.68
C LEU A 70 7.06 9.95 -13.19
N MET A 71 7.56 11.17 -13.09
CA MET A 71 8.97 11.44 -13.29
C MET A 71 9.68 10.97 -12.02
N PHE A 72 10.30 9.80 -12.08
CA PHE A 72 11.17 9.33 -11.00
C PHE A 72 12.59 9.83 -11.24
N THR A 73 13.28 10.23 -10.19
CA THR A 73 14.73 10.40 -10.25
C THR A 73 15.40 9.02 -10.37
N PRO A 74 16.66 8.94 -10.85
CA PRO A 74 17.41 7.69 -10.85
C PRO A 74 17.43 7.02 -9.46
N GLU A 75 17.61 7.80 -8.39
CA GLU A 75 17.63 7.31 -7.01
C GLU A 75 16.27 6.76 -6.55
N GLU A 76 15.17 7.38 -6.98
CA GLU A 76 13.82 6.88 -6.70
C GLU A 76 13.55 5.54 -7.40
N ILE A 77 14.04 5.38 -8.64
CA ILE A 77 13.96 4.10 -9.37
C ILE A 77 14.77 3.02 -8.65
N GLU A 78 15.99 3.33 -8.21
CA GLU A 78 16.81 2.39 -7.43
C GLU A 78 16.12 2.00 -6.12
N ALA A 79 15.56 2.96 -5.38
CA ALA A 79 14.85 2.71 -4.13
C ALA A 79 13.61 1.81 -4.33
N ILE A 80 12.80 2.08 -5.36
CA ILE A 80 11.63 1.26 -5.69
C ILE A 80 12.07 -0.15 -6.10
N THR A 81 13.11 -0.25 -6.93
CA THR A 81 13.67 -1.53 -7.39
C THR A 81 14.12 -2.40 -6.23
N VAL A 82 14.90 -1.84 -5.30
CA VAL A 82 15.37 -2.55 -4.11
C VAL A 82 14.19 -2.94 -3.23
N GLY A 83 13.27 -2.00 -2.97
CA GLY A 83 12.08 -2.25 -2.15
C GLY A 83 11.20 -3.39 -2.70
N LEU A 84 10.92 -3.40 -4.00
CA LEU A 84 10.15 -4.45 -4.65
C LEU A 84 10.92 -5.77 -4.71
N SER A 85 12.24 -5.75 -4.89
CA SER A 85 13.08 -6.96 -4.87
C SER A 85 13.17 -7.58 -3.48
N LEU A 86 13.13 -6.78 -2.41
CA LEU A 86 13.08 -7.26 -1.03
C LEU A 86 11.78 -8.02 -0.72
N ILE A 87 10.68 -7.79 -1.45
CA ILE A 87 9.43 -8.54 -1.29
C ILE A 87 9.64 -10.04 -1.51
N ALA A 88 10.55 -10.44 -2.42
CA ALA A 88 10.86 -11.85 -2.66
C ALA A 88 11.38 -12.56 -1.38
N ARG A 89 11.93 -11.81 -0.41
CA ARG A 89 12.39 -12.35 0.87
C ARG A 89 11.26 -12.59 1.87
N THR A 90 10.05 -12.13 1.59
CA THR A 90 8.94 -12.18 2.54
C THR A 90 8.18 -13.50 2.52
N GLY A 91 8.44 -14.40 1.57
CA GLY A 91 7.68 -15.65 1.41
C GLY A 91 6.25 -15.47 0.89
N ASP A 92 5.85 -14.24 0.54
CA ASP A 92 4.57 -13.92 -0.09
C ASP A 92 4.67 -13.91 -1.61
N ARG A 93 4.44 -15.08 -2.21
CA ARG A 93 4.46 -15.28 -3.67
C ARG A 93 3.51 -14.35 -4.45
N SER A 94 2.42 -13.92 -3.82
CA SER A 94 1.44 -13.05 -4.50
C SER A 94 1.90 -11.61 -4.57
N LEU A 95 2.63 -11.12 -3.55
CA LEU A 95 3.28 -9.81 -3.62
C LEU A 95 4.56 -9.85 -4.46
N GLU A 96 5.30 -10.96 -4.43
CA GLU A 96 6.46 -11.15 -5.31
C GLU A 96 6.08 -10.99 -6.79
N ALA A 97 5.02 -11.70 -7.24
CA ALA A 97 4.50 -11.57 -8.60
C ALA A 97 3.98 -10.15 -8.90
N ALA A 98 3.31 -9.51 -7.94
CA ALA A 98 2.85 -8.13 -8.10
C ALA A 98 4.02 -7.14 -8.22
N GLY A 99 5.10 -7.34 -7.45
CA GLY A 99 6.31 -6.53 -7.48
C GLY A 99 7.06 -6.66 -8.81
N ALA A 100 7.24 -7.89 -9.32
CA ALA A 100 7.82 -8.12 -10.63
C ALA A 100 7.03 -7.43 -11.76
N ASN A 101 5.70 -7.52 -11.70
CA ASN A 101 4.83 -6.81 -12.66
C ASN A 101 4.93 -5.29 -12.53
N ALA A 102 5.09 -4.75 -11.31
CA ALA A 102 5.26 -3.32 -11.10
C ALA A 102 6.59 -2.82 -11.69
N ILE A 103 7.69 -3.55 -11.48
CA ILE A 103 9.00 -3.26 -12.09
C ILE A 103 8.88 -3.23 -13.62
N ALA A 104 8.27 -4.26 -14.22
CA ALA A 104 8.11 -4.33 -15.67
C ALA A 104 7.30 -3.14 -16.25
N LYS A 105 6.28 -2.67 -15.52
CA LYS A 105 5.51 -1.48 -15.90
C LYS A 105 6.32 -0.18 -15.79
N ILE A 106 7.18 -0.07 -14.77
CA ILE A 106 8.07 1.08 -14.59
C ILE A 106 9.11 1.12 -15.72
N ASP A 107 9.75 -0.01 -16.02
CA ASP A 107 10.72 -0.12 -17.12
C ASP A 107 10.11 0.25 -18.48
N ALA A 108 8.83 -0.06 -18.70
CA ALA A 108 8.13 0.22 -19.95
C ALA A 108 7.90 1.72 -20.21
N VAL A 109 7.90 2.56 -19.17
CA VAL A 109 7.57 3.99 -19.27
C VAL A 109 8.78 4.92 -19.08
N LEU A 110 9.96 4.38 -18.73
CA LEU A 110 11.18 5.17 -18.53
C LEU A 110 11.78 5.66 -19.88
N PRO A 111 12.04 6.98 -20.04
CA PRO A 111 12.65 7.52 -21.25
C PRO A 111 14.14 7.13 -21.36
N PRO A 112 14.66 6.94 -22.58
CA PRO A 112 16.09 6.72 -22.79
C PRO A 112 16.91 8.00 -22.46
N PRO A 113 18.16 7.87 -21.99
CA PRO A 113 18.89 6.63 -21.70
C PRO A 113 18.36 5.98 -20.42
N ARG A 114 17.87 4.73 -20.54
CA ARG A 114 17.24 4.01 -19.45
C ARG A 114 18.31 3.68 -18.42
N PRO A 115 18.19 4.06 -17.14
CA PRO A 115 18.66 3.18 -16.09
C PRO A 115 17.67 2.02 -16.04
N SER A 116 17.83 1.03 -16.92
CA SER A 116 16.93 -0.13 -16.86
C SER A 116 17.14 -0.80 -15.49
N VAL A 117 16.10 -1.33 -14.86
CA VAL A 117 16.26 -2.09 -13.61
C VAL A 117 17.19 -3.31 -13.78
N ALA A 118 17.33 -3.83 -15.01
CA ALA A 118 18.33 -4.86 -15.34
C ALA A 118 19.77 -4.32 -15.46
N GLN A 119 19.96 -2.99 -15.48
CA GLN A 119 21.26 -2.31 -15.53
C GLN A 119 21.67 -1.72 -14.18
N THR A 120 20.74 -1.58 -13.23
CA THR A 120 21.13 -1.32 -11.85
C THR A 120 21.98 -2.48 -11.35
N HIS A 121 23.21 -2.21 -10.92
CA HIS A 121 24.11 -3.19 -10.31
C HIS A 121 23.67 -3.60 -8.88
N LEU A 122 22.35 -3.59 -8.64
CA LEU A 122 21.71 -3.80 -7.36
C LEU A 122 21.17 -5.22 -7.32
N PHE A 123 21.62 -5.98 -6.33
CA PHE A 123 21.23 -7.36 -6.14
C PHE A 123 20.67 -7.54 -4.74
N VAL A 124 19.49 -8.16 -4.64
CA VAL A 124 18.94 -8.60 -3.37
C VAL A 124 19.28 -10.06 -3.17
N SER A 125 20.07 -10.35 -2.13
CA SER A 125 20.40 -11.73 -1.77
C SER A 125 19.16 -12.48 -1.27
N PRO A 126 18.98 -13.77 -1.63
CA PRO A 126 17.95 -14.62 -1.04
C PRO A 126 18.32 -15.11 0.37
N TRP A 127 19.49 -14.76 0.89
CA TRP A 127 19.98 -15.23 2.18
C TRP A 127 19.09 -14.78 3.35
N HIS A 128 18.72 -15.69 4.26
CA HIS A 128 17.68 -15.45 5.29
C HIS A 128 16.31 -15.05 4.72
N ALA A 129 15.92 -15.54 3.53
CA ALA A 129 14.54 -15.41 3.07
C ALA A 129 13.59 -16.15 4.01
N ILE A 130 12.45 -15.51 4.30
CA ILE A 130 11.39 -16.09 5.12
C ILE A 130 10.78 -17.26 4.35
N PRO A 131 10.57 -18.43 4.98
CA PRO A 131 9.90 -19.56 4.33
C PRO A 131 8.58 -19.13 3.69
N ALA A 132 8.29 -19.70 2.52
CA ALA A 132 7.05 -19.41 1.82
C ALA A 132 5.84 -19.76 2.70
N ALA A 133 4.85 -18.86 2.72
CA ALA A 133 3.60 -19.14 3.41
C ALA A 133 2.94 -20.40 2.83
N LYS A 134 2.47 -21.29 3.70
CA LYS A 134 1.71 -22.49 3.31
C LYS A 134 0.30 -22.12 2.83
N VAL A 135 -0.20 -20.98 3.29
CA VAL A 135 -1.52 -20.42 2.95
C VAL A 135 -1.39 -19.20 2.06
N SER A 136 -2.47 -18.85 1.37
CA SER A 136 -2.48 -17.66 0.51
C SER A 136 -2.51 -16.37 1.32
N MET A 137 -1.39 -15.66 1.35
CA MET A 137 -1.32 -14.32 1.98
C MET A 137 -2.24 -13.30 1.30
N ARG A 138 -2.54 -13.49 0.00
CA ARG A 138 -3.55 -12.70 -0.72
C ARG A 138 -4.94 -12.82 -0.09
N LEU A 139 -5.36 -14.04 0.28
CA LEU A 139 -6.65 -14.29 0.94
C LEU A 139 -6.68 -13.64 2.33
N ILE A 140 -5.60 -13.72 3.10
CA ILE A 140 -5.50 -13.07 4.42
C ILE A 140 -5.61 -11.54 4.26
N ARG A 141 -4.90 -10.93 3.31
CA ARG A 141 -5.03 -9.49 3.03
C ARG A 141 -6.43 -9.10 2.60
N GLN A 142 -7.11 -9.96 1.85
CA GLN A 142 -8.50 -9.73 1.45
C GLN A 142 -9.43 -9.77 2.67
N ALA A 143 -9.32 -10.79 3.51
CA ALA A 143 -10.09 -10.90 4.74
C ALA A 143 -9.86 -9.71 5.70
N ILE A 144 -8.64 -9.17 5.76
CA ILE A 144 -8.36 -7.94 6.52
C ILE A 144 -9.10 -6.74 5.94
N ARG A 145 -9.16 -6.57 4.61
CA ARG A 145 -9.86 -5.45 3.96
C ARG A 145 -11.37 -5.55 4.09
N GLU A 146 -11.89 -6.77 4.02
CA GLU A 146 -13.32 -7.07 4.10
C GLU A 146 -13.81 -7.30 5.53
N GLU A 147 -12.91 -7.18 6.52
CA GLU A 147 -13.18 -7.39 7.95
C GLU A 147 -13.82 -8.75 8.25
N ARG A 148 -13.31 -9.80 7.58
CA ARG A 148 -13.78 -11.18 7.67
C ARG A 148 -12.95 -12.01 8.63
N LYS A 149 -13.62 -12.78 9.50
CA LYS A 149 -12.96 -13.68 10.45
C LYS A 149 -12.27 -14.83 9.71
N LEU A 150 -11.18 -15.30 10.28
CA LEU A 150 -10.41 -16.42 9.78
C LEU A 150 -10.44 -17.58 10.77
N LYS A 151 -10.65 -18.80 10.28
CA LYS A 151 -10.33 -20.01 11.02
C LYS A 151 -8.92 -20.45 10.65
N LEU A 152 -8.02 -20.44 11.61
CA LEU A 152 -6.62 -20.83 11.44
C LEU A 152 -6.37 -22.21 12.06
N ARG A 153 -5.67 -23.07 11.34
CA ARG A 153 -4.94 -24.21 11.90
C ARG A 153 -3.49 -23.76 12.11
N TYR A 154 -3.11 -23.55 13.36
CA TYR A 154 -1.85 -22.94 13.74
C TYR A 154 -1.02 -23.87 14.62
N ARG A 155 0.26 -24.02 14.24
CA ARG A 155 1.26 -24.76 15.00
C ARG A 155 2.04 -23.80 15.88
N ASP A 156 1.99 -23.99 17.19
CA ASP A 156 2.77 -23.15 18.11
C ASP A 156 4.24 -23.61 18.22
N GLN A 157 5.01 -22.97 19.11
CA GLN A 157 6.42 -23.30 19.33
C GLN A 157 6.63 -24.68 19.97
N ALA A 158 5.64 -25.17 20.73
CA ALA A 158 5.67 -26.49 21.35
C ALA A 158 5.19 -27.58 20.38
N ASP A 159 5.14 -27.25 19.07
CA ASP A 159 4.68 -28.10 17.98
C ASP A 159 3.22 -28.57 18.11
N SER A 160 2.44 -27.90 18.97
CA SER A 160 1.04 -28.23 19.22
C SER A 160 0.15 -27.57 18.17
N LEU A 161 -0.65 -28.38 17.50
CA LEU A 161 -1.62 -27.91 16.51
C LEU A 161 -2.89 -27.42 17.23
N THR A 162 -3.28 -26.18 16.94
CA THR A 162 -4.51 -25.58 17.50
C THR A 162 -5.38 -24.99 16.40
N GLU A 163 -6.70 -25.11 16.55
CA GLU A 163 -7.66 -24.40 15.72
C GLU A 163 -8.13 -23.13 16.44
N ARG A 164 -8.15 -22.00 15.73
CA ARG A 164 -8.51 -20.70 16.32
C ARG A 164 -9.32 -19.86 15.34
N ILE A 165 -10.36 -19.22 15.85
CA ILE A 165 -11.05 -18.15 15.15
C ILE A 165 -10.36 -16.84 15.52
N VAL A 166 -9.98 -16.07 14.50
CA VAL A 166 -9.28 -14.80 14.66
C VAL A 166 -9.95 -13.71 13.82
N CYS A 167 -10.03 -12.50 14.38
CA CYS A 167 -10.33 -11.29 13.62
C CYS A 167 -9.00 -10.72 13.12
N PRO A 168 -8.61 -10.89 11.84
CA PRO A 168 -7.33 -10.39 11.35
C PRO A 168 -7.32 -8.86 11.22
N LEU A 169 -6.33 -8.21 11.82
CA LEU A 169 -6.24 -6.76 11.92
C LEU A 169 -5.16 -6.17 11.01
N ALA A 170 -4.02 -6.85 10.88
CA ALA A 170 -2.90 -6.38 10.06
C ALA A 170 -1.94 -7.51 9.72
N ILE A 171 -1.13 -7.30 8.68
CA ILE A 171 0.07 -8.10 8.43
C ILE A 171 1.27 -7.19 8.67
N VAL A 172 2.24 -7.68 9.43
CA VAL A 172 3.45 -6.97 9.79
C VAL A 172 4.64 -7.71 9.19
N TYR A 173 5.45 -7.01 8.40
CA TYR A 173 6.65 -7.56 7.76
C TYR A 173 7.88 -7.16 8.58
N TYR A 174 8.43 -8.11 9.34
CA TYR A 174 9.73 -7.97 9.99
C TYR A 174 10.83 -8.52 9.07
N ILE A 175 12.08 -8.19 9.41
CA ILE A 175 13.26 -8.70 8.71
C ILE A 175 13.32 -10.24 8.78
N GLU A 176 12.92 -10.82 9.91
CA GLU A 176 13.06 -12.26 10.21
C GLU A 176 11.74 -13.05 10.13
N GLY A 177 10.62 -12.38 9.82
CA GLY A 177 9.32 -13.05 9.78
C GLY A 177 8.16 -12.15 9.34
N VAL A 178 7.10 -12.76 8.83
CA VAL A 178 5.84 -12.08 8.55
C VAL A 178 4.80 -12.54 9.55
N LEU A 179 4.18 -11.59 10.25
CA LEU A 179 3.19 -11.86 11.29
C LEU A 179 1.81 -11.39 10.86
N LEU A 180 0.81 -12.23 11.07
CA LEU A 180 -0.59 -11.84 11.08
C LEU A 180 -0.96 -11.40 12.50
N ALA A 181 -1.29 -10.13 12.67
CA ALA A 181 -1.87 -9.61 13.90
C ALA A 181 -3.38 -9.82 13.88
N GLY A 182 -3.94 -10.33 14.98
CA GLY A 182 -5.39 -10.53 15.09
C GLY A 182 -5.87 -10.65 16.53
N PHE A 183 -7.17 -10.41 16.72
CA PHE A 183 -7.83 -10.74 17.98
C PHE A 183 -8.24 -12.22 17.96
N CYS A 184 -7.76 -12.99 18.93
CA CYS A 184 -8.00 -14.43 19.02
C CYS A 184 -9.16 -14.71 19.98
N GLU A 185 -10.28 -15.21 19.48
CA GLU A 185 -11.48 -15.46 20.29
C GLU A 185 -11.24 -16.53 21.37
N LEU A 186 -10.48 -17.58 21.03
CA LEU A 186 -10.14 -18.65 21.98
C LEU A 186 -9.38 -18.14 23.22
N ARG A 187 -8.62 -17.05 23.09
CA ARG A 187 -7.78 -16.49 24.16
C ARG A 187 -8.24 -15.11 24.62
N ASN A 188 -9.36 -14.62 24.07
CA ASN A 188 -9.93 -13.31 24.32
C ASN A 188 -8.89 -12.17 24.35
N GLY A 189 -8.03 -12.09 23.34
CA GLY A 189 -6.95 -11.10 23.30
C GLY A 189 -6.18 -11.03 21.99
N PHE A 190 -5.38 -9.98 21.83
CA PHE A 190 -4.53 -9.77 20.66
C PHE A 190 -3.36 -10.75 20.63
N ARG A 191 -3.10 -11.33 19.46
CA ARG A 191 -1.95 -12.20 19.21
C ARG A 191 -1.37 -12.00 17.81
N HIS A 192 -0.11 -12.37 17.68
CA HIS A 192 0.62 -12.42 16.43
C HIS A 192 0.84 -13.87 16.03
N PHE A 193 0.55 -14.18 14.77
CA PHE A 193 0.70 -15.51 14.19
C PHE A 193 1.74 -15.45 13.09
N ARG A 194 2.83 -16.21 13.21
CA ARG A 194 3.84 -16.25 12.13
C ARG A 194 3.25 -16.96 10.91
N GLN A 195 3.41 -16.38 9.72
CA GLN A 195 2.81 -16.91 8.49
C GLN A 195 3.28 -18.34 8.16
N ASP A 196 4.54 -18.66 8.51
CA ASP A 196 5.20 -19.94 8.22
C ASP A 196 4.68 -21.07 9.12
N ARG A 197 4.02 -20.72 10.22
CA ARG A 197 3.39 -21.64 11.19
C ARG A 197 1.87 -21.80 10.99
N ILE A 198 1.28 -21.09 10.04
CA ILE A 198 -0.13 -21.28 9.66
C ILE A 198 -0.20 -22.46 8.69
N GLU A 199 -0.73 -23.59 9.14
CA GLU A 199 -0.88 -24.82 8.34
C GLU A 199 -2.08 -24.73 7.38
N ALA A 200 -3.17 -24.08 7.81
CA ALA A 200 -4.34 -23.82 6.98
C ALA A 200 -5.09 -22.58 7.45
N CYS A 201 -5.85 -21.97 6.54
CA CYS A 201 -6.61 -20.76 6.76
C CYS A 201 -7.89 -20.82 5.93
N ASP A 202 -9.04 -20.76 6.61
CA ASP A 202 -10.36 -20.69 5.99
C ASP A 202 -10.98 -19.32 6.31
N VAL A 203 -11.48 -18.63 5.29
CA VAL A 203 -12.22 -17.37 5.46
C VAL A 203 -13.66 -17.71 5.85
N LEU A 204 -14.11 -17.20 6.99
CA LEU A 204 -15.46 -17.44 7.48
C LEU A 204 -16.45 -16.44 6.88
N ASP A 205 -17.72 -16.84 6.79
CA ASP A 205 -18.84 -15.96 6.46
C ASP A 205 -19.38 -15.20 7.67
N ILE A 206 -18.42 -14.63 8.40
CA ILE A 206 -18.63 -13.87 9.63
C ILE A 206 -17.67 -12.68 9.58
N ASP A 207 -18.20 -11.47 9.72
CA ASP A 207 -17.41 -10.24 9.80
C ASP A 207 -17.10 -9.83 11.25
N PHE A 208 -16.41 -8.71 11.43
CA PHE A 208 -16.10 -8.15 12.75
C PHE A 208 -17.27 -7.34 13.35
N GLY A 209 -18.36 -7.16 12.61
CA GLY A 209 -19.33 -6.08 12.82
C GLY A 209 -18.66 -4.70 12.84
N ASP A 210 -19.27 -3.74 13.54
CA ASP A 210 -18.74 -2.36 13.67
C ASP A 210 -17.53 -2.23 14.61
N THR A 211 -16.89 -3.34 15.00
CA THR A 211 -15.80 -3.35 15.98
C THR A 211 -14.40 -3.29 15.36
N GLY A 212 -14.27 -3.48 14.04
CA GLY A 212 -12.98 -3.59 13.35
C GLY A 212 -12.06 -2.38 13.57
N ALA A 213 -12.60 -1.17 13.41
CA ALA A 213 -11.85 0.07 13.65
C ALA A 213 -11.39 0.20 15.11
N GLY A 214 -12.24 -0.19 16.08
CA GLY A 214 -11.94 -0.18 17.51
C GLY A 214 -10.83 -1.17 17.86
N LEU A 215 -10.92 -2.41 17.37
CA LEU A 215 -9.90 -3.44 17.56
C LEU A 215 -8.55 -3.03 16.99
N ARG A 216 -8.52 -2.43 15.79
CA ARG A 216 -7.28 -1.91 15.19
C ARG A 216 -6.69 -0.77 16.01
N LYS A 217 -7.52 0.15 16.50
CA LYS A 217 -7.07 1.26 17.36
C LYS A 217 -6.44 0.72 18.65
N GLN A 218 -7.15 -0.14 19.37
CA GLN A 218 -6.68 -0.74 20.62
C GLN A 218 -5.39 -1.56 20.40
N TRP A 219 -5.31 -2.32 19.31
CA TRP A 219 -4.11 -3.08 18.97
C TRP A 219 -2.90 -2.16 18.73
N ARG A 220 -3.07 -1.05 17.98
CA ARG A 220 -2.00 -0.06 17.75
C ARG A 220 -1.53 0.63 19.03
N GLU A 221 -2.45 0.93 19.94
CA GLU A 221 -2.12 1.56 21.23
C GLU A 221 -1.37 0.61 22.18
N THR A 222 -1.60 -0.70 22.05
CA THR A 222 -1.01 -1.72 22.94
C THR A 222 0.27 -2.34 22.39
N HIS A 223 0.62 -2.14 21.11
CA HIS A 223 1.78 -2.77 20.48
C HIS A 223 2.67 -1.76 19.75
N ASP A 224 3.93 -1.66 20.17
CA ASP A 224 4.90 -0.68 19.66
C ASP A 224 5.59 -1.14 18.36
N ILE A 225 4.81 -1.43 17.32
CA ILE A 225 5.33 -1.80 16.01
C ILE A 225 5.51 -0.60 15.05
N PHE A 226 4.93 0.56 15.41
CA PHE A 226 4.95 1.81 14.63
C PHE A 226 6.03 2.79 15.10
N TYR A 227 7.13 2.29 15.68
CA TYR A 227 8.18 3.11 16.29
C TYR A 227 8.67 4.27 15.40
N TYR A 228 8.79 4.03 14.08
CA TYR A 228 9.21 5.05 13.11
C TYR A 228 8.19 6.20 12.89
N GLU A 229 6.89 5.98 13.12
CA GLU A 229 5.88 7.03 12.99
C GLU A 229 5.86 7.99 14.20
N ARG A 230 6.25 7.52 15.39
CA ARG A 230 6.28 8.33 16.63
C ARG A 230 7.51 9.23 16.76
N GLN A 231 8.63 8.94 16.09
CA GLN A 231 9.87 9.70 16.23
C GLN A 231 10.01 10.94 15.34
N ARG A 232 8.99 11.32 14.56
CA ARG A 232 8.95 12.67 13.97
C ARG A 232 8.87 13.80 15.02
N GLY A 233 8.86 13.49 16.33
CA GLY A 233 8.81 14.49 17.40
C GLY A 233 9.60 14.27 18.70
N ALA A 234 10.32 13.16 18.96
CA ALA A 234 11.14 13.04 20.20
C ALA A 234 12.18 11.89 20.17
N PRO A 235 13.38 12.07 20.77
CA PRO A 235 14.41 11.04 20.82
C PRO A 235 14.24 10.14 22.06
N GLY A 236 14.07 8.84 21.83
CA GLY A 236 14.08 7.83 22.89
C GLY A 236 14.04 6.43 22.30
N LYS A 237 14.99 5.58 22.69
CA LYS A 237 15.00 4.14 22.38
C LYS A 237 14.12 3.40 23.39
N PRO A 238 13.19 2.52 22.95
CA PRO A 238 12.56 1.56 23.83
C PRO A 238 13.06 0.14 23.57
N GLU A 239 12.92 -0.65 24.63
CA GLU A 239 13.29 -2.05 24.80
C GLU A 239 12.49 -2.96 23.85
N HIS A 240 13.18 -3.85 23.12
CA HIS A 240 12.51 -4.80 22.22
C HIS A 240 11.57 -5.70 23.02
N ASP A 241 10.30 -5.74 22.62
CA ASP A 241 9.34 -6.72 23.12
C ASP A 241 9.76 -8.12 22.65
N LYS A 242 10.50 -8.83 23.51
CA LYS A 242 10.99 -10.19 23.28
C LYS A 242 9.84 -11.20 23.14
N SER A 243 8.59 -10.81 23.41
CA SER A 243 7.43 -11.68 23.23
C SER A 243 6.91 -11.76 21.77
N VAL A 244 7.45 -10.93 20.87
CA VAL A 244 7.10 -10.92 19.44
C VAL A 244 8.07 -11.75 18.57
N MET A 245 9.27 -12.07 19.08
CA MET A 245 10.33 -12.75 18.31
C MET A 245 10.68 -14.17 18.74
N ILE A 246 10.01 -14.73 19.74
CA ILE A 246 10.16 -16.14 20.12
C ILE A 246 8.90 -16.86 19.64
#